data_AF-A0A952EUM4-F1
#
_entry.id   AF-A0A952EUM4-F1
#
_cell.length_a   1.000
_cell.length_b   1.000
_cell.length_c   1.000
_cell.angle_alpha   90.00
_cell.angle_beta   90.00
_cell.angle_gamma   90.00
#
_symmetry.space_group_name_H-M   'P 1'
#
loop_
_entity.id
_entity.type
_entity.pdbx_description
1 polymer ?
#
loop_
_entity_poly.entity_id
_entity_poly.type
_entity_poly.pdbx_seq_one_letter_code
_entity_poly.pdbx_strand_id
1 'polypeptide(L)'
;MKSRAKALGHAIHPLLIPFPLGLLATAVVFDIVYLITDRGGFAVAAAYMIAAGIIGGLLAAPFGWIDWFKIPAGTRAKSIGLTH
;
A
#
# COMPACT_ATOMS: atom_id res chain seq x y z
N MET A 1 15.76 -2.18 13.89
CA MET A 1 14.44 -1.93 14.53
C MET A 1 13.61 -3.21 14.44
N LYS A 2 13.05 -3.73 15.53
CA LYS A 2 12.22 -4.96 15.52
C LYS A 2 10.73 -4.57 15.63
N SER A 3 9.92 -4.81 14.59
CA SER A 3 8.45 -4.65 14.60
C SER A 3 7.80 -5.52 15.70
N ARG A 4 6.66 -5.08 16.28
CA ARG A 4 5.94 -5.83 17.35
C ARG A 4 4.88 -6.76 16.74
N ALA A 5 4.34 -6.39 15.58
CA ALA A 5 3.42 -7.22 14.83
C ALA A 5 4.26 -8.08 13.87
N LYS A 6 4.57 -9.29 14.32
CA LYS A 6 5.36 -10.25 13.55
C LYS A 6 4.50 -11.44 13.17
N ALA A 7 4.49 -11.78 11.90
CA ALA A 7 4.04 -13.06 11.41
C ALA A 7 5.30 -13.83 10.98
N LEU A 8 5.50 -15.04 11.49
CA LEU A 8 6.63 -15.91 11.10
C LEU A 8 8.01 -15.22 11.17
N GLY A 9 8.22 -14.35 12.17
CA GLY A 9 9.48 -13.62 12.38
C GLY A 9 9.66 -12.33 11.57
N HIS A 10 8.80 -12.07 10.59
CA HIS A 10 8.86 -10.92 9.68
C HIS A 10 7.88 -9.82 10.11
N ALA A 11 8.25 -8.56 9.88
CA ALA A 11 7.37 -7.43 10.15
C ALA A 11 6.16 -7.48 9.20
N ILE A 12 4.95 -7.39 9.76
CA ILE A 12 3.73 -7.55 8.98
C ILE A 12 3.52 -6.36 8.03
N HIS A 13 3.83 -5.14 8.45
CA HIS A 13 3.62 -3.96 7.61
C HIS A 13 4.44 -4.01 6.29
N PRO A 14 5.76 -4.31 6.30
CA PRO A 14 6.54 -4.52 5.07
C PRO A 14 6.06 -5.67 4.19
N LEU A 15 5.39 -6.68 4.77
CA LEU A 15 4.81 -7.78 3.98
C LEU A 15 3.53 -7.35 3.27
N LEU A 16 2.74 -6.48 3.90
CA LEU A 16 1.46 -6.03 3.37
C LEU A 16 1.56 -4.85 2.40
N ILE A 17 2.52 -3.95 2.58
CA ILE A 17 2.60 -2.71 1.78
C ILE A 17 2.83 -2.92 0.26
N PRO A 18 3.48 -4.01 -0.24
CA PRO A 18 3.64 -4.21 -1.68
C PRO A 18 2.31 -4.46 -2.40
N PHE A 19 1.31 -5.02 -1.73
CA PHE A 19 0.00 -5.32 -2.32
C PHE A 19 -0.75 -4.05 -2.75
N PRO A 20 -1.10 -3.10 -1.85
CA PRO A 20 -1.79 -1.89 -2.25
C PRO A 20 -0.98 -1.07 -3.25
N LEU A 21 0.35 -1.00 -3.10
CA LEU A 21 1.20 -0.26 -4.01
C LEU A 21 1.18 -0.86 -5.43
N GLY A 22 1.31 -2.18 -5.54
CA GLY A 22 1.27 -2.89 -6.82
C GLY A 22 -0.11 -2.83 -7.49
N LEU A 23 -1.18 -2.99 -6.71
CA LEU A 23 -2.56 -2.92 -7.21
C LEU A 23 -2.89 -1.51 -7.75
N LEU A 24 -2.60 -0.47 -6.98
CA LEU A 24 -2.85 0.91 -7.40
C LEU A 24 -1.99 1.32 -8.61
N ALA A 25 -0.72 0.90 -8.66
CA ALA A 25 0.13 1.14 -9.82
C ALA A 25 -0.40 0.40 -11.07
N THR A 26 -0.88 -0.83 -10.92
CA THR A 26 -1.48 -1.61 -12.02
C THR A 26 -2.78 -0.99 -12.51
N ALA A 27 -3.58 -0.39 -11.63
CA ALA A 27 -4.78 0.35 -12.03
C ALA A 27 -4.44 1.49 -13.00
N VAL A 28 -3.40 2.28 -12.70
CA VAL A 28 -2.92 3.36 -13.59
C VAL A 28 -2.51 2.80 -14.95
N VAL A 29 -1.84 1.65 -14.99
CA VAL A 29 -1.48 0.99 -16.25
C VAL A 29 -2.74 0.61 -17.05
N PHE A 30 -3.75 0.03 -16.41
CA PHE A 30 -5.00 -0.30 -17.08
C PHE A 30 -5.78 0.93 -17.56
N ASP A 31 -5.78 2.03 -16.80
CA ASP A 31 -6.35 3.30 -17.27
C ASP A 31 -5.62 3.81 -18.52
N ILE A 32 -4.29 3.76 -18.55
CA ILE A 32 -3.50 4.15 -19.74
C ILE A 32 -3.84 3.26 -20.94
N VAL A 33 -3.93 1.93 -20.74
CA VAL A 33 -4.30 1.00 -21.82
C VAL A 33 -5.73 1.27 -22.30
N TYR A 34 -6.66 1.56 -21.40
CA TYR A 34 -8.02 1.97 -21.77
C TYR A 34 -8.00 3.22 -22.65
N LEU A 35 -7.28 4.27 -22.25
CA LEU A 35 -7.19 5.52 -23.02
C LEU A 35 -6.60 5.34 -24.43
N ILE A 36 -5.73 4.36 -24.62
CA ILE A 36 -5.10 4.08 -25.92
C ILE A 36 -5.96 3.15 -26.79
N THR A 37 -6.72 2.24 -26.17
CA THR A 37 -7.41 1.15 -26.88
C THR A 37 -8.93 1.27 -26.93
N ASP A 38 -9.52 2.15 -26.11
CA ASP A 38 -10.96 2.33 -25.90
C ASP A 38 -11.70 1.03 -25.51
N ARG A 39 -10.96 0.05 -24.98
CA ARG A 39 -11.51 -1.24 -24.54
C ARG A 39 -11.99 -1.14 -23.11
N GLY A 40 -13.30 -0.95 -22.92
CA GLY A 40 -13.92 -0.78 -21.60
C GLY A 40 -13.60 -1.85 -20.54
N GLY A 41 -13.20 -3.06 -20.95
CA GLY A 41 -12.72 -4.09 -20.03
C GLY A 41 -11.52 -3.65 -19.17
N PHE A 42 -10.63 -2.80 -19.71
CA PHE A 42 -9.50 -2.26 -18.92
C PHE A 42 -9.95 -1.25 -17.88
N ALA A 43 -10.96 -0.43 -18.16
CA ALA A 43 -11.53 0.49 -17.17
C ALA A 43 -12.18 -0.28 -15.99
N VAL A 44 -12.89 -1.39 -16.28
CA VAL A 44 -13.44 -2.27 -15.25
C VAL A 44 -12.32 -2.93 -14.43
N ALA A 45 -11.27 -3.42 -15.09
CA ALA A 45 -10.12 -4.00 -14.40
C ALA A 45 -9.41 -2.98 -13.50
N ALA A 46 -9.20 -1.75 -13.98
CA ALA A 46 -8.64 -0.65 -13.20
C ALA A 46 -9.48 -0.36 -11.94
N ALA A 47 -10.80 -0.29 -12.08
CA ALA A 47 -11.71 -0.08 -10.95
C ALA A 47 -11.56 -1.18 -9.87
N TYR A 48 -11.47 -2.46 -10.26
CA TYR A 48 -11.24 -3.55 -9.32
C TYR A 48 -9.85 -3.47 -8.66
N MET A 49 -8.81 -3.12 -9.42
CA MET A 49 -7.47 -2.92 -8.87
C MET A 49 -7.44 -1.78 -7.84
N ILE A 50 -8.14 -0.68 -8.11
CA ILE A 50 -8.28 0.44 -7.16
C ILE A 50 -8.98 -0.02 -5.88
N ALA A 51 -10.13 -0.69 -6.00
CA ALA A 51 -10.89 -1.17 -4.85
C ALA A 51 -10.05 -2.14 -3.99
N ALA A 52 -9.39 -3.11 -4.62
CA ALA A 52 -8.51 -4.05 -3.94
C ALA A 52 -7.30 -3.35 -3.31
N GLY A 53 -6.71 -2.36 -3.99
CA GLY A 53 -5.59 -1.56 -3.50
C GLY A 53 -5.97 -0.75 -2.26
N ILE A 54 -7.15 -0.12 -2.25
CA ILE A 54 -7.67 0.59 -1.08
C ILE A 54 -7.87 -0.37 0.09
N ILE A 55 -8.51 -1.53 -0.13
CA ILE A 55 -8.70 -2.55 0.90
C ILE A 55 -7.35 -3.02 1.45
N GLY A 56 -6.39 -3.33 0.59
CA GLY A 56 -5.03 -3.71 1.00
C GLY A 56 -4.32 -2.62 1.81
N GLY A 57 -4.50 -1.36 1.44
CA GLY A 57 -3.93 -0.21 2.14
C GLY A 57 -4.53 -0.06 3.54
N LEU A 58 -5.84 -0.18 3.66
CA LEU A 58 -6.55 -0.15 4.94
C LEU A 58 -6.13 -1.32 5.85
N LEU A 59 -5.88 -2.50 5.29
CA LEU A 59 -5.36 -3.64 6.05
C LEU A 59 -3.90 -3.43 6.48
N ALA A 60 -3.07 -2.75 5.68
CA ALA A 60 -1.67 -2.49 5.99
C ALA A 60 -1.47 -1.32 6.99
N ALA A 61 -2.39 -0.34 7.01
CA ALA A 61 -2.27 0.88 7.79
C ALA A 61 -2.15 0.67 9.31
N PRO A 62 -2.94 -0.20 9.98
CA PRO A 62 -2.81 -0.46 11.41
C PRO A 62 -1.41 -0.96 11.79
N PHE A 63 -0.81 -1.82 10.97
CA PHE A 63 0.52 -2.34 11.21
C PHE A 63 1.59 -1.26 11.01
N GLY A 64 1.41 -0.38 10.02
CA GLY A 64 2.29 0.78 9.81
C GLY A 64 2.26 1.75 10.99
N TRP A 65 1.06 2.01 11.51
CA TRP A 65 0.86 2.84 12.70
C TRP A 65 1.55 2.26 13.94
N ILE A 66 1.42 0.94 14.16
CA ILE A 66 2.12 0.24 15.26
C ILE A 66 3.65 0.34 15.10
N ASP A 67 4.16 0.22 13.87
CA ASP A 67 5.59 0.31 13.59
C ASP A 67 6.11 1.75 13.77
N TRP A 68 5.32 2.77 13.43
CA TRP A 68 5.66 4.18 13.61
C TRP A 68 5.87 4.59 15.07
N PHE A 69 5.10 4.05 16.01
CA PHE A 69 5.29 4.32 17.44
C PHE A 69 6.66 3.90 17.96
N LYS A 70 7.32 2.93 17.32
CA LYS A 70 8.65 2.47 17.72
C LYS A 70 9.78 3.34 17.21
N ILE A 71 9.51 4.20 16.24
CA ILE A 71 10.52 5.10 15.72
C ILE A 71 10.84 6.12 16.82
N PRO A 72 12.11 6.31 17.20
CA PRO A 72 12.50 7.32 18.18
C PRO A 72 12.07 8.72 17.77
N ALA A 73 11.66 9.53 18.74
CA ALA A 73 11.30 10.94 18.52
C ALA A 73 12.51 11.74 17.98
N GLY A 74 12.25 12.77 17.18
CA GLY A 74 13.28 13.62 16.58
C GLY A 74 14.01 13.01 15.38
N THR A 75 13.66 11.79 14.94
CA THR A 75 14.26 11.19 13.74
C THR A 75 13.49 11.55 12.47
N ARG A 76 14.21 11.66 11.35
CA ARG A 76 13.60 11.88 10.02
C ARG A 76 12.54 10.83 9.69
N ALA A 77 12.77 9.57 10.07
CA ALA A 77 11.82 8.48 9.84
C ALA A 77 10.49 8.69 10.57
N LYS A 78 10.49 9.29 11.77
CA LYS A 78 9.27 9.62 12.51
C LYS A 78 8.45 10.69 11.78
N SER A 79 9.12 11.74 11.30
CA SER A 79 8.45 12.82 10.58
C SER A 79 7.87 12.34 9.25
N ILE A 80 8.65 11.60 8.45
CA ILE A 80 8.19 11.06 7.16
C ILE A 80 7.00 10.13 7.35
N GLY A 81 7.04 9.22 8.32
CA GLY A 81 5.94 8.28 8.56
C GLY A 81 4.66 8.92 9.12
N LEU A 82 4.68 10.20 9.50
CA LEU A 82 3.47 10.95 9.89
C LEU A 82 2.85 11.70 8.71
N THR A 83 3.67 12.10 7.73
CA THR A 83 3.23 12.94 6.59
C THR A 83 2.75 12.15 5.38
N HIS A 84 3.07 10.85 5.32
CA HIS A 84 2.67 9.94 4.24
C HIS A 84 1.63 8.96 4.76
#